data_AF-A0A9W9GDH7-F1
#
_entry.id   AF-A0A9W9GDH7-F1
#
_cell.length_a   1.000
_cell.length_b   1.000
_cell.length_c   1.000
_cell.angle_alpha   90.00
_cell.angle_beta   90.00
_cell.angle_gamma   90.00
#
_symmetry.space_group_name_H-M   'P 1'
#
loop_
_entity.id
_entity.type
_entity.pdbx_description
1 polymer ?
#
loop_
_entity_poly.entity_id
_entity_poly.type
_entity_poly.pdbx_seq_one_letter_code
_entity_poly.pdbx_strand_id
1 'polypeptide(L)'
;MSQGDSISENEPIQLDFYRAVWPGSSLVFHDKLMICIKDPRFKDPESVGKLCEVVSDLSKVPPALFEKRKNSSGQEYYRIWYKLVLTPCSASLLFDVEFNGMSYGTARANYY
;
A
#
# COMPACT_ATOMS: atom_id res chain seq x y z
N MET A 1 8.46 11.10 -7.03
CA MET A 1 9.78 10.48 -6.87
C MET A 1 10.27 10.00 -8.21
N SER A 2 11.52 10.34 -8.53
CA SER A 2 12.23 9.97 -9.74
C SER A 2 13.41 9.06 -9.38
N GLN A 3 13.91 8.32 -10.36
CA GLN A 3 15.12 7.51 -10.15
C GLN A 3 16.30 8.43 -9.79
N GLY A 4 16.97 8.14 -8.68
CA GLY A 4 18.12 8.92 -8.19
C GLY A 4 17.78 9.97 -7.13
N ASP A 5 16.50 10.17 -6.80
CA ASP A 5 16.11 11.01 -5.66
C ASP A 5 16.69 10.44 -4.37
N SER A 6 17.22 11.32 -3.52
CA SER A 6 17.69 10.93 -2.19
C SER A 6 16.50 10.64 -1.28
N ILE A 7 16.57 9.55 -0.53
CA ILE A 7 15.57 9.18 0.47
C ILE A 7 16.21 9.39 1.84
N SER A 8 15.66 10.29 2.65
CA SER A 8 16.14 10.56 4.00
C SER A 8 15.68 9.47 4.97
N GLU A 9 16.53 9.12 5.92
CA GLU A 9 16.14 8.26 7.02
C GLU A 9 15.08 8.96 7.91
N ASN A 10 14.10 8.21 8.37
CA ASN A 10 12.97 8.65 9.21
C ASN A 10 12.02 9.67 8.56
N GLU A 11 12.23 10.02 7.29
CA GLU A 11 11.30 10.87 6.56
C GLU A 11 10.26 10.00 5.83
N PRO A 12 8.97 10.10 6.20
CA PRO A 12 7.93 9.26 5.61
C PRO A 12 7.62 9.70 4.17
N ILE A 13 7.57 8.72 3.28
CA ILE A 13 7.07 8.87 1.91
C ILE A 13 5.61 8.43 1.88
N GLN A 14 4.72 9.31 1.45
CA GLN A 14 3.29 9.04 1.35
C GLN A 14 2.90 8.74 -0.10
N LEU A 15 2.25 7.60 -0.32
CA LEU A 15 1.76 7.18 -1.63
C LEU A 15 0.25 7.00 -1.59
N ASP A 16 -0.48 7.69 -2.46
CA ASP A 16 -1.93 7.55 -2.57
C ASP A 16 -2.31 6.30 -3.37
N PHE A 17 -3.14 5.46 -2.78
CA PHE A 17 -3.71 4.27 -3.40
C PHE A 17 -5.23 4.26 -3.26
N TYR A 18 -5.89 3.43 -4.05
CA TYR A 18 -7.28 3.10 -3.83
C TYR A 18 -7.59 1.62 -4.07
N ARG A 19 -8.66 1.14 -3.45
CA ARG A 19 -9.29 -0.15 -3.76
C ARG A 19 -10.71 0.05 -4.24
N ALA A 20 -11.10 -0.73 -5.24
CA ALA A 20 -12.49 -0.90 -5.64
C ALA A 20 -13.01 -2.19 -4.97
N VAL A 21 -14.07 -2.05 -4.17
CA VAL A 21 -14.59 -3.14 -3.33
C VAL A 21 -16.09 -3.27 -3.53
N TRP A 22 -16.57 -4.49 -3.76
CA TRP A 22 -18.00 -4.75 -3.85
C TRP A 22 -18.67 -4.68 -2.47
N PRO A 23 -19.92 -4.19 -2.36
CA PRO A 23 -20.66 -4.24 -1.11
C PRO A 23 -20.72 -5.67 -0.56
N GLY A 24 -20.47 -5.83 0.74
CA GLY A 24 -20.45 -7.14 1.41
C GLY A 24 -19.17 -7.97 1.26
N SER A 25 -18.17 -7.48 0.52
CA SER A 25 -16.85 -8.11 0.47
C SER A 25 -16.04 -7.87 1.75
N SER A 26 -15.04 -8.73 2.00
CA SER A 26 -14.07 -8.50 3.08
C SER A 26 -13.32 -7.17 2.88
N LEU A 27 -13.11 -6.46 3.98
CA LEU A 27 -12.28 -5.25 4.05
C LEU A 27 -10.91 -5.52 4.70
N VAL A 28 -10.56 -6.80 4.89
CA VAL A 28 -9.22 -7.24 5.26
C VAL A 28 -8.45 -7.62 4.00
N PHE A 29 -7.34 -6.95 3.75
CA PHE A 29 -6.52 -7.11 2.55
C PHE A 29 -5.13 -7.62 2.92
N HIS A 30 -4.59 -8.50 2.07
CA HIS A 30 -3.26 -9.07 2.19
C HIS A 30 -2.45 -8.69 0.95
N ASP A 31 -1.54 -7.74 1.10
CA ASP A 31 -0.73 -7.23 -0.01
C ASP A 31 0.71 -7.67 0.14
N LYS A 32 1.24 -8.32 -0.89
CA LYS A 32 2.67 -8.65 -0.96
C LYS A 32 3.39 -7.46 -1.58
N LEU A 33 4.28 -6.84 -0.82
CA LEU A 33 5.17 -5.83 -1.35
C LEU A 33 6.39 -6.52 -1.96
N MET A 34 6.70 -6.13 -3.19
CA MET A 34 7.77 -6.70 -3.99
C MET A 34 8.86 -5.65 -4.19
N ILE A 35 10.12 -6.07 -4.20
CA ILE A 35 11.28 -5.21 -4.43
C ILE A 35 12.10 -5.75 -5.60
N CYS A 36 12.65 -4.85 -6.40
CA CYS A 36 13.66 -5.15 -7.41
C CYS A 36 15.01 -4.62 -6.93
N ILE A 37 15.98 -5.51 -6.73
CA ILE A 37 17.31 -5.15 -6.21
C ILE A 37 18.33 -4.80 -7.31
N LYS A 38 17.99 -5.09 -8.57
CA LYS A 38 18.79 -4.69 -9.73
C LYS A 38 18.11 -3.54 -10.45
N ASP A 39 18.85 -2.89 -11.32
CA ASP A 39 18.26 -1.88 -12.19
C ASP A 39 17.16 -2.50 -13.06
N PRO A 40 15.91 -2.00 -12.97
CA PRO A 40 14.76 -2.60 -13.63
C PRO A 40 14.86 -2.61 -15.17
N ARG A 41 15.76 -1.80 -15.76
CA ARG A 41 16.00 -1.79 -17.21
C ARG A 41 16.51 -3.13 -17.74
N PHE A 42 17.18 -3.93 -16.91
CA PHE A 42 17.72 -5.23 -17.30
C PHE A 42 16.65 -6.35 -17.33
N LYS A 43 15.43 -6.09 -16.84
CA LYS A 43 14.28 -7.02 -16.86
C LYS A 43 14.62 -8.43 -16.38
N ASP A 44 15.45 -8.54 -15.35
CA ASP A 44 15.85 -9.80 -14.75
C ASP A 44 14.76 -10.27 -13.76
N PRO A 45 13.97 -11.30 -14.06
CA PRO A 45 12.90 -11.75 -13.17
C PRO A 45 13.43 -12.32 -11.85
N GLU A 46 14.68 -12.80 -11.79
CA GLU A 46 15.30 -13.29 -10.55
C GLU A 46 15.68 -12.14 -9.61
N SER A 47 15.70 -10.90 -10.11
CA SER A 47 15.99 -9.72 -9.31
C SER A 47 14.79 -9.17 -8.54
N VAL A 48 13.60 -9.76 -8.73
CA VAL A 48 12.36 -9.37 -8.05
C VAL A 48 12.01 -10.36 -6.96
N GLY A 49 11.96 -9.88 -5.71
CA GLY A 49 11.65 -10.69 -4.53
C GLY A 49 10.50 -10.14 -3.70
N LYS A 50 9.88 -10.98 -2.87
CA LYS A 50 8.94 -10.52 -1.83
C LYS A 50 9.74 -9.80 -0.76
N LEU A 51 9.39 -8.53 -0.52
CA LEU A 51 9.95 -7.73 0.55
C LEU A 51 9.24 -8.02 1.87
N CYS A 52 7.91 -7.87 1.90
CA CYS A 52 7.08 -8.20 3.05
C CYS A 52 5.61 -8.41 2.65
N GLU A 53 4.76 -8.63 3.63
CA GLU A 53 3.30 -8.66 3.47
C GLU A 53 2.67 -7.66 4.42
N VAL A 54 1.79 -6.82 3.88
CA VAL A 54 1.00 -5.85 4.63
C VAL A 54 -0.41 -6.42 4.76
N VAL A 55 -0.87 -6.58 6.00
CA VAL A 55 -2.26 -6.91 6.30
C VAL A 55 -2.97 -5.63 6.70
N SER A 56 -3.97 -5.24 5.94
CA SER A 56 -4.76 -4.03 6.19
C SER A 56 -6.17 -4.41 6.60
N ASP A 57 -6.64 -3.96 7.76
CA ASP A 57 -8.01 -4.19 8.22
C ASP A 57 -8.81 -2.88 8.20
N LEU A 58 -9.46 -2.64 7.07
CA LEU A 58 -10.34 -1.49 6.88
C LEU A 58 -11.78 -1.78 7.33
N SER A 59 -12.06 -2.94 7.94
CA SER A 59 -13.42 -3.27 8.43
C SER A 59 -13.90 -2.36 9.56
N LYS A 60 -12.95 -1.72 10.26
CA LYS A 60 -13.21 -0.76 11.33
C LYS A 60 -13.52 0.65 10.80
N VAL A 61 -13.32 0.91 9.50
CA VAL A 61 -13.65 2.20 8.90
C VAL A 61 -15.16 2.23 8.61
N PRO A 62 -15.89 3.26 9.09
CA PRO A 62 -17.30 3.39 8.78
C PRO A 62 -17.55 3.44 7.27
N PRO A 63 -18.42 2.57 6.70
CA PRO A 63 -18.65 2.54 5.25
C PRO A 63 -19.18 3.84 4.65
N ALA A 64 -19.76 4.72 5.48
CA ALA A 64 -20.19 6.06 5.07
C ALA A 64 -19.03 6.97 4.63
N LEU A 65 -17.79 6.65 5.02
CA LEU A 65 -16.58 7.38 4.59
C LEU A 65 -16.03 6.87 3.26
N PHE A 66 -16.56 5.75 2.75
CA PHE A 66 -16.16 5.24 1.45
C PHE A 66 -16.90 5.93 0.32
N GLU A 67 -16.21 6.13 -0.79
CA GLU A 67 -16.78 6.76 -1.95
C GLU A 67 -17.64 5.76 -2.72
N LYS A 68 -18.95 5.97 -2.78
CA LYS A 68 -19.84 5.15 -3.61
C LYS A 68 -19.65 5.47 -5.09
N ARG A 69 -19.46 4.43 -5.88
CA ARG A 69 -19.28 4.51 -7.34
C ARG A 69 -20.17 3.49 -8.03
N LYS A 70 -20.38 3.70 -9.33
CA LYS A 70 -21.14 2.81 -10.21
C LYS A 70 -20.29 2.53 -11.44
N ASN A 71 -20.16 1.27 -11.85
CA ASN A 71 -19.43 0.93 -13.08
C ASN A 71 -20.30 1.16 -14.33
N SER A 72 -19.74 0.94 -15.52
CA SER A 72 -20.45 1.09 -16.80
C SER A 72 -21.66 0.16 -16.95
N SER A 73 -21.71 -0.96 -16.23
CA SER A 73 -22.83 -1.90 -16.19
C SER A 73 -23.88 -1.55 -15.14
N GLY A 74 -23.74 -0.42 -14.44
CA GLY A 74 -24.68 0.00 -13.41
C GLY A 74 -24.52 -0.69 -12.06
N GLN A 75 -23.45 -1.43 -11.81
CA GLN A 75 -23.20 -2.10 -10.54
C GLN A 75 -22.48 -1.16 -9.57
N GLU A 76 -22.96 -1.10 -8.33
CA GLU A 76 -22.38 -0.26 -7.27
C GLU A 76 -21.16 -0.91 -6.63
N TYR A 77 -20.16 -0.09 -6.32
CA TYR A 77 -18.97 -0.48 -5.58
C TYR A 77 -18.47 0.69 -4.72
N TYR A 78 -17.67 0.38 -3.71
CA TYR A 78 -16.95 1.37 -2.92
C TYR A 78 -15.57 1.59 -3.49
N ARG A 79 -15.18 2.85 -3.65
CA ARG A 79 -13.79 3.26 -3.86
C ARG A 79 -13.25 3.76 -2.52
N ILE A 80 -12.21 3.09 -2.03
CA ILE A 80 -11.60 3.39 -0.74
C ILE A 80 -10.21 3.95 -1.01
N TRP A 81 -10.03 5.25 -0.80
CA TRP A 81 -8.73 5.91 -0.88
C TRP A 81 -7.99 5.75 0.45
N TYR A 82 -6.70 5.45 0.38
CA TYR A 82 -5.83 5.33 1.54
C TYR A 82 -4.40 5.72 1.15
N LYS A 83 -3.58 6.01 2.16
CA LYS A 83 -2.15 6.24 1.98
C LYS A 83 -1.39 5.00 2.39
N LEU A 84 -0.43 4.59 1.55
CA LEU A 84 0.65 3.73 1.99
C LEU A 84 1.82 4.62 2.40
N VAL A 85 2.11 4.66 3.69
CA VAL A 85 3.21 5.43 4.27
C VAL A 85 4.42 4.53 4.43
N LEU A 86 5.47 4.88 3.71
CA LEU A 86 6.76 4.21 3.74
C LEU A 86 7.72 5.03 4.60
N THR A 87 8.21 4.49 5.70
CA THR A 87 9.24 5.14 6.52
C THR A 87 10.55 4.34 6.46
N PRO A 88 11.59 4.88 5.80
CA PRO A 88 12.92 4.32 5.84
C PRO A 88 13.51 4.46 7.24
N CYS A 89 14.07 3.37 7.77
CA CYS A 89 14.85 3.33 8.99
C CYS A 89 16.24 2.75 8.68
N SER A 90 17.19 2.86 9.61
CA SER A 90 18.60 2.49 9.37
C SER A 90 18.79 1.12 8.71
N ALA A 91 18.02 0.11 9.13
CA ALA A 91 18.13 -1.27 8.64
C ALA A 91 16.78 -1.87 8.17
N SER A 92 15.76 -1.04 8.00
CA SER A 92 14.42 -1.54 7.66
C SER A 92 13.54 -0.50 6.98
N LEU A 93 12.48 -0.96 6.34
CA LEU A 93 11.35 -0.16 5.89
C LEU A 93 10.13 -0.48 6.76
N LEU A 94 9.50 0.56 7.28
CA LEU A 94 8.17 0.47 7.88
C LEU A 94 7.13 0.87 6.84
N PHE A 95 6.06 0.09 6.78
CA PHE A 95 4.90 0.34 5.95
C PHE A 95 3.70 0.51 6.85
N ASP A 96 2.93 1.57 6.64
CA ASP A 96 1.68 1.84 7.32
C ASP A 96 0.57 2.16 6.30
N VAL A 97 -0.61 1.58 6.50
CA VAL A 97 -1.80 1.84 5.69
C VAL A 97 -2.69 2.79 6.47
N GLU A 98 -2.70 4.04 6.04
CA GLU A 98 -3.44 5.11 6.69
C GLU A 98 -4.72 5.46 5.94
N PHE A 99 -5.82 5.55 6.68
CA PHE A 99 -7.08 6.11 6.20
C PHE A 99 -7.45 7.30 7.08
N ASN A 100 -7.66 8.48 6.47
CA ASN A 100 -7.90 9.74 7.20
C ASN A 100 -6.89 10.02 8.32
N GLY A 101 -5.61 9.65 8.12
CA GLY A 101 -4.52 9.86 9.09
C GLY A 101 -4.51 8.88 10.26
N MET A 102 -5.30 7.80 10.22
CA MET A 102 -5.27 6.71 11.20
C MET A 102 -4.70 5.44 10.56
N SER A 103 -3.86 4.72 11.31
CA SER A 103 -3.26 3.44 10.91
C SER A 103 -4.27 2.29 10.97
N TYR A 104 -4.29 1.47 9.91
CA TYR A 104 -5.15 0.28 9.80
C TYR A 104 -4.39 -0.98 9.35
N GLY A 105 -3.08 -0.90 9.19
CA GLY A 105 -2.26 -2.04 8.81
C GLY A 105 -0.80 -1.66 8.74
N THR A 106 0.06 -2.46 9.38
CA THR A 106 1.50 -2.17 9.42
C THR A 106 2.31 -3.38 9.03
N ALA A 107 3.44 -3.17 8.37
CA ALA A 107 4.45 -4.20 8.16
C ALA A 107 5.86 -3.63 8.31
N ARG A 108 6.82 -4.48 8.65
CA ARG A 108 8.24 -4.15 8.68
C ARG A 108 9.01 -5.10 7.77
N ALA A 109 9.86 -4.55 6.94
CA ALA A 109 10.82 -5.30 6.14
C ALA A 109 12.23 -4.91 6.52
N ASN A 110 13.10 -5.87 6.83
CA ASN A 110 14.51 -5.60 7.10
C ASN A 110 15.31 -5.69 5.79
N TYR A 111 16.36 -4.89 5.67
CA TYR A 111 17.37 -5.11 4.63
C TYR A 111 18.23 -6.31 5.04
N TYR A 112 18.61 -7.13 4.06
CA TYR A 112 19.55 -8.25 4.24
C TYR A 112 20.86 -7.94 3.51
#